data_AF-A3ZZ59-F1
#
_entry.id   AF-A3ZZ59-F1
#
_cell.length_a   1.000
_cell.length_b   1.000
_cell.length_c   1.000
_cell.angle_alpha   90.00
_cell.angle_beta   90.00
_cell.angle_gamma   90.00
#
_symmetry.space_group_name_H-M   'P 1'
#
loop_
_entity.id
_entity.type
_entity.pdbx_description
1 polymer ?
#
loop_
_entity_poly.entity_id
_entity_poly.type
_entity_poly.pdbx_seq_one_letter_code
_entity_poly.pdbx_strand_id
1 'polypeptide(L)'
;MFRYLIALFCVATLSLATTVAAAEPGEGLIDGLIAQIRQLEQRLERIESQVDKNSAAIDRNTAPAPQPKVVAQPQKQPKQAQPAQKEKSMALDWTPQEPVDYSGRWLMTLPLGAEHHVAIKKAKDNQLKLVRPRLNLAGVYQVDGATLTIVRPADKRLTGFVWTAINRNTLILTGEPPQGRTGSSYVGATLTRLVESPESR
;
A
#
# COMPACT_ATOMS: atom_id res chain seq x y z
N MET A 1 -23.01 -38.42 10.91
CA MET A 1 -23.10 -39.36 9.77
C MET A 1 -24.02 -38.69 8.75
N PHE A 2 -23.72 -38.34 7.51
CA PHE A 2 -22.71 -38.75 6.53
C PHE A 2 -22.49 -37.53 5.60
N ARG A 3 -21.27 -37.39 5.08
CA ARG A 3 -20.90 -36.40 4.06
C ARG A 3 -21.06 -37.02 2.66
N TYR A 4 -21.25 -36.15 1.65
CA TYR A 4 -21.01 -36.35 0.20
C TYR A 4 -21.91 -37.29 -0.60
N LEU A 5 -22.54 -36.76 -1.66
CA LEU A 5 -22.39 -37.13 -3.09
C LEU A 5 -23.38 -36.25 -3.90
N ILE A 6 -22.95 -35.28 -4.70
CA ILE A 6 -22.46 -35.41 -6.09
C ILE A 6 -23.57 -35.80 -7.09
N ALA A 7 -24.02 -34.76 -7.80
CA ALA A 7 -24.12 -34.67 -9.26
C ALA A 7 -25.27 -35.32 -10.06
N LEU A 8 -25.86 -34.43 -10.86
CA LEU A 8 -26.14 -34.51 -12.29
C LEU A 8 -27.38 -35.28 -12.81
N PHE A 9 -28.12 -34.50 -13.63
CA PHE A 9 -28.65 -34.82 -14.97
C PHE A 9 -30.17 -34.95 -15.17
N CYS A 10 -30.59 -34.27 -16.24
CA CYS A 10 -31.73 -34.51 -17.14
C CYS A 10 -33.11 -33.95 -16.76
N VAL A 11 -33.91 -33.38 -17.67
CA VAL A 11 -33.78 -32.63 -18.94
C VAL A 11 -35.23 -32.38 -19.39
N ALA A 12 -35.49 -31.20 -19.94
CA ALA A 12 -36.56 -30.81 -20.87
C ALA A 12 -38.05 -30.88 -20.47
N THR A 13 -38.72 -29.73 -20.68
CA THR A 13 -39.92 -29.45 -21.53
C THR A 13 -40.63 -28.21 -20.96
N LEU A 14 -41.14 -27.19 -21.67
CA LEU A 14 -41.41 -26.95 -23.10
C LEU A 14 -41.63 -25.43 -23.33
N SER A 15 -41.26 -24.94 -24.52
CA SER A 15 -41.87 -23.88 -25.35
C SER A 15 -42.11 -22.44 -24.81
N LEU A 16 -41.54 -21.43 -25.46
CA LEU A 16 -42.20 -20.72 -26.58
C LEU A 16 -41.21 -19.79 -27.32
N ALA A 17 -41.46 -19.64 -28.62
CA ALA A 17 -40.61 -19.01 -29.61
C ALA A 17 -40.44 -17.49 -29.43
N THR A 18 -39.21 -17.01 -29.60
CA THR A 18 -38.96 -15.67 -30.16
C THR A 18 -37.83 -15.79 -31.16
N THR A 19 -38.14 -15.59 -32.43
CA THR A 19 -37.16 -15.36 -33.49
C THR A 19 -36.60 -13.96 -33.31
N VAL A 20 -35.47 -13.85 -32.62
CA VAL A 20 -34.58 -12.69 -32.71
C VAL A 20 -33.28 -13.18 -33.32
N ALA A 21 -32.84 -12.47 -34.35
CA ALA A 21 -31.64 -12.75 -35.13
C ALA A 21 -30.45 -13.13 -34.24
N ALA A 22 -29.80 -14.23 -34.60
CA ALA A 22 -28.59 -14.72 -33.98
C ALA A 22 -27.47 -13.69 -34.12
N ALA A 23 -27.20 -12.96 -33.04
CA ALA A 23 -25.86 -12.49 -32.73
C ALA A 23 -25.29 -13.49 -31.73
N GLU A 24 -24.31 -14.27 -32.17
CA GLU A 24 -23.58 -15.24 -31.36
C GLU A 24 -23.10 -14.57 -30.04
N PRO A 25 -23.49 -15.04 -28.85
CA PRO A 25 -23.16 -14.40 -27.56
C PRO A 25 -21.69 -14.58 -27.13
N GLY A 26 -20.79 -14.91 -28.05
CA GLY A 26 -19.38 -15.20 -27.79
C GLY A 26 -18.37 -14.29 -28.49
N GLU A 27 -18.72 -13.62 -29.59
CA GLU A 27 -17.74 -12.88 -30.42
C GLU A 27 -17.25 -11.59 -29.75
N GLY A 28 -18.12 -10.83 -29.10
CA GLY A 28 -17.74 -9.57 -28.45
C GLY A 28 -16.88 -9.72 -27.19
N LEU A 29 -16.90 -10.90 -26.54
CA LEU A 29 -16.13 -11.14 -25.32
C LEU A 29 -14.65 -11.39 -25.63
N ILE A 30 -14.38 -12.15 -26.69
CA ILE A 30 -13.02 -12.48 -27.13
C ILE A 30 -12.36 -11.23 -27.72
N ASP A 31 -13.07 -10.45 -28.53
CA ASP A 31 -12.55 -9.20 -29.07
C ASP A 31 -12.27 -8.16 -27.98
N GLY A 32 -13.13 -8.09 -26.95
CA GLY A 32 -12.92 -7.27 -25.76
C GLY A 32 -11.67 -7.67 -24.98
N LEU A 33 -11.44 -8.97 -24.79
CA LEU A 33 -10.24 -9.52 -24.14
C LEU A 33 -8.97 -9.23 -24.95
N ILE A 34 -9.01 -9.38 -26.28
CA ILE A 34 -7.89 -9.06 -27.17
C ILE A 34 -7.55 -7.56 -27.10
N ALA A 35 -8.55 -6.68 -27.06
CA ALA A 35 -8.34 -5.24 -26.92
C ALA A 35 -7.68 -4.89 -25.57
N GLN A 36 -8.12 -5.54 -24.49
CA GLN A 36 -7.52 -5.35 -23.16
C GLN A 36 -6.07 -5.82 -23.10
N ILE A 37 -5.76 -6.98 -23.70
CA ILE A 37 -4.39 -7.50 -23.77
C ILE A 37 -3.49 -6.51 -24.51
N ARG A 38 -3.92 -6.02 -25.68
CA ARG A 38 -3.16 -5.00 -26.44
C ARG A 38 -2.94 -3.71 -25.65
N GLN A 39 -3.96 -3.27 -24.90
CA GLN A 39 -3.83 -2.09 -24.05
C GLN A 39 -2.83 -2.31 -22.90
N LEU A 40 -2.79 -3.51 -22.31
CA LEU A 40 -1.84 -3.85 -21.27
C LEU A 40 -0.41 -3.90 -21.79
N GLU A 41 -0.19 -4.48 -22.98
CA GLU A 41 1.12 -4.51 -23.65
C GLU A 41 1.66 -3.09 -23.89
N GLN A 42 0.83 -2.18 -24.43
CA GLN A 42 1.21 -0.78 -24.63
C GLN A 42 1.54 -0.05 -23.33
N ARG A 43 0.84 -0.39 -22.24
CA ARG A 43 1.13 0.19 -20.91
C ARG A 43 2.45 -0.31 -20.35
N LEU A 44 2.80 -1.58 -20.56
CA LEU A 44 4.07 -2.16 -20.13
C LEU A 44 5.24 -1.48 -20.86
N GLU A 45 5.17 -1.35 -22.19
CA GLU A 45 6.21 -0.68 -22.99
C GLU A 45 6.44 0.78 -22.55
N ARG A 46 5.35 1.49 -22.23
CA ARG A 46 5.46 2.86 -21.70
C ARG A 46 6.15 2.90 -20.34
N ILE A 47 5.88 1.93 -19.47
CA ILE A 47 6.50 1.84 -18.14
C ILE A 47 7.99 1.53 -18.29
N GLU A 48 8.36 0.57 -19.13
CA GLU A 48 9.76 0.22 -19.41
C GLU A 48 10.54 1.43 -19.93
N SER A 49 9.99 2.15 -20.92
CA SER A 49 10.60 3.40 -21.42
C SER A 49 10.76 4.47 -20.32
N GLN A 50 9.81 4.54 -19.38
CA GLN A 50 9.91 5.47 -18.26
C GLN A 50 10.97 5.04 -17.25
N VAL A 51 11.12 3.74 -17.00
CA VAL A 51 12.16 3.19 -16.14
C VAL A 51 13.54 3.48 -16.74
N ASP A 52 13.73 3.31 -18.04
CA ASP A 52 15.00 3.64 -18.71
C ASP A 52 15.34 5.13 -18.63
N LYS A 53 14.34 6.00 -18.84
CA LYS A 53 14.52 7.46 -18.67
C LYS A 53 14.90 7.81 -17.24
N ASN A 54 14.26 7.17 -16.26
CA ASN A 54 14.55 7.39 -14.86
C ASN A 54 15.95 6.86 -14.50
N SER A 55 16.34 5.69 -14.99
CA SER A 55 17.68 5.13 -14.81
C SER A 55 18.75 6.07 -15.39
N ALA A 56 18.56 6.55 -16.62
CA ALA A 56 19.47 7.49 -17.24
C ALA A 56 19.54 8.84 -16.49
N ALA A 57 18.43 9.28 -15.88
CA ALA A 57 18.42 10.48 -15.04
C ALA A 57 19.19 10.26 -13.71
N ILE A 58 19.10 9.05 -13.14
CA ILE A 58 19.87 8.66 -11.95
C ILE A 58 21.36 8.59 -12.28
N ASP A 59 21.73 7.98 -13.41
CA ASP A 59 23.13 7.87 -13.84
C ASP A 59 23.76 9.24 -14.11
N ARG A 60 23.01 10.16 -14.73
CA ARG A 60 23.46 11.56 -14.92
C ARG A 60 23.69 12.30 -13.61
N ASN A 61 22.89 12.01 -12.58
CA ASN A 61 23.06 12.59 -11.25
C ASN A 61 24.14 11.88 -10.42
N THR A 62 24.65 10.73 -10.87
CA THR A 62 25.63 9.89 -10.17
C THR A 62 27.03 9.93 -10.84
N ALA A 63 27.18 10.64 -11.97
CA ALA A 63 28.48 10.79 -12.63
C ALA A 63 29.48 11.57 -11.73
N PRO A 64 30.65 11.00 -11.39
CA PRO A 64 31.69 11.72 -10.67
C PRO A 64 32.28 12.82 -11.56
N ALA A 65 32.32 14.05 -11.05
CA ALA A 65 33.04 15.15 -11.70
C ALA A 65 34.52 14.77 -11.92
N PRO A 66 35.13 15.07 -13.08
CA PRO A 66 36.54 14.83 -13.30
C PRO A 66 37.37 15.71 -12.34
N GLN A 67 38.23 15.07 -11.54
CA GLN A 67 39.10 15.75 -10.58
C GLN A 67 40.18 16.56 -11.31
N PRO A 68 40.32 17.88 -11.07
CA PRO A 68 41.52 18.62 -11.46
C PRO A 68 42.65 18.34 -10.46
N LYS A 69 43.85 18.04 -10.99
CA LYS A 69 45.09 17.84 -10.23
C LYS A 69 45.45 19.07 -9.38
N VAL A 70 45.88 18.80 -8.15
CA VAL A 70 46.31 19.73 -7.10
C VAL A 70 47.57 20.53 -7.49
N VAL A 71 47.54 21.87 -7.35
CA VAL A 71 48.74 22.71 -7.06
C VAL A 71 48.36 23.90 -6.14
N ALA A 72 48.93 23.89 -4.92
CA ALA A 72 49.35 24.96 -4.00
C ALA A 72 48.52 26.24 -3.65
N GLN A 73 48.22 26.33 -2.34
CA GLN A 73 48.33 27.52 -1.43
C GLN A 73 47.19 28.59 -1.32
N PRO A 74 47.06 29.29 -0.17
CA PRO A 74 45.95 29.09 0.78
C PRO A 74 45.00 30.30 0.87
N GLN A 75 43.69 30.08 0.86
CA GLN A 75 42.73 31.14 1.14
C GLN A 75 41.59 30.69 2.06
N LYS A 76 41.33 31.58 3.03
CA LYS A 76 40.43 31.53 4.17
C LYS A 76 39.05 30.93 3.87
N GLN A 77 38.55 30.14 4.81
CA GLN A 77 37.16 29.66 4.91
C GLN A 77 36.12 30.76 4.61
N PRO A 78 34.94 30.35 4.09
CA PRO A 78 33.83 30.17 5.01
C PRO A 78 33.24 28.76 4.93
N LYS A 79 33.01 28.18 6.11
CA LYS A 79 32.09 27.06 6.38
C LYS A 79 30.82 27.20 5.50
N GLN A 80 30.74 26.45 4.41
CA GLN A 80 29.45 26.08 3.82
C GLN A 80 29.12 24.69 4.36
N ALA A 81 28.27 24.68 5.37
CA ALA A 81 27.56 23.50 5.83
C ALA A 81 26.81 22.91 4.63
N GLN A 82 27.35 21.86 4.03
CA GLN A 82 26.60 21.07 3.05
C GLN A 82 25.53 20.29 3.82
N PRO A 83 24.26 20.40 3.38
CA PRO A 83 23.12 19.87 4.09
C PRO A 83 23.13 18.35 3.97
N ALA A 84 23.40 17.66 5.09
CA ALA A 84 23.12 16.24 5.29
C ALA A 84 21.60 15.95 5.34
N GLN A 85 20.81 16.59 4.47
CA GLN A 85 19.36 16.69 4.57
C GLN A 85 18.63 16.37 3.26
N LYS A 86 19.29 15.67 2.31
CA LYS A 86 18.67 15.25 1.05
C LYS A 86 18.46 13.74 0.88
N GLU A 87 18.63 12.99 1.96
CA GLU A 87 18.16 11.59 2.09
C GLU A 87 17.05 11.46 3.15
N LYS A 88 16.37 12.57 3.48
CA LYS A 88 15.08 12.52 4.17
C LYS A 88 14.02 12.11 3.14
N SER A 89 13.99 10.80 2.93
CA SER A 89 13.02 10.03 2.15
C SER A 89 11.62 10.56 2.41
N MET A 90 10.90 10.93 1.34
CA MET A 90 9.45 11.06 1.05
C MET A 90 8.36 10.98 2.18
N ALA A 91 8.70 11.08 3.46
CA ALA A 91 7.79 11.44 4.51
C ALA A 91 7.48 12.91 4.27
N LEU A 92 6.30 13.16 3.72
CA LEU A 92 5.66 14.46 3.84
C LEU A 92 5.84 14.85 5.32
N ASP A 93 6.56 15.94 5.61
CA ASP A 93 6.89 16.42 6.96
C ASP A 93 5.64 16.95 7.68
N TRP A 94 4.56 16.18 7.66
CA TRP A 94 3.30 16.52 8.25
C TRP A 94 3.40 16.33 9.76
N THR A 95 3.48 17.45 10.47
CA THR A 95 3.43 17.49 11.92
C THR A 95 2.03 17.93 12.33
N PRO A 96 1.23 17.07 13.00
CA PRO A 96 -0.09 17.46 13.45
C PRO A 96 0.01 18.54 14.52
N GLN A 97 -0.69 19.66 14.32
CA GLN A 97 -0.76 20.78 15.29
C GLN A 97 -1.65 20.45 16.50
N GLU A 98 -2.53 19.46 16.35
CA GLU A 98 -3.48 19.02 17.37
C GLU A 98 -3.43 17.50 17.49
N PRO A 99 -3.81 16.92 18.66
CA PRO A 99 -3.95 15.48 18.81
C PRO A 99 -4.85 14.88 17.73
N VAL A 100 -4.32 13.93 16.97
CA VAL A 100 -5.06 13.29 15.88
C VAL A 100 -5.89 12.14 16.43
N ASP A 101 -7.20 12.20 16.21
CA ASP A 101 -8.07 11.06 16.54
C ASP A 101 -8.03 10.03 15.41
N TYR A 102 -7.23 8.97 15.56
CA TYR A 102 -7.17 7.87 14.60
C TYR A 102 -8.30 6.85 14.72
N SER A 103 -9.22 7.00 15.67
CA SER A 103 -10.31 6.04 15.83
C SER A 103 -11.30 6.10 14.66
N GLY A 104 -11.90 4.96 14.31
CA GLY A 104 -12.87 4.84 13.23
C GLY A 104 -12.66 3.61 12.34
N ARG A 105 -13.31 3.62 11.17
CA ARG A 105 -13.18 2.59 10.14
C ARG A 105 -12.11 2.98 9.14
N TRP A 106 -11.34 1.98 8.71
CA TRP A 106 -10.21 2.16 7.81
C TRP A 106 -10.18 1.02 6.78
N LEU A 107 -9.70 1.32 5.59
CA LEU A 107 -9.29 0.33 4.60
C LEU A 107 -7.79 0.16 4.71
N MET A 108 -7.34 -1.05 4.99
CA MET A 108 -5.93 -1.42 4.92
C MET A 108 -5.63 -2.02 3.57
N THR A 109 -4.60 -1.54 2.88
CA THR A 109 -4.10 -2.14 1.64
C THR A 109 -2.68 -2.64 1.87
N LEU A 110 -2.46 -3.94 1.71
CA LEU A 110 -1.15 -4.57 1.85
C LEU A 110 -0.30 -4.34 0.59
N PRO A 111 1.04 -4.49 0.63
CA PRO A 111 1.91 -4.25 -0.52
C PRO A 111 1.57 -5.11 -1.76
N LEU A 112 1.03 -6.31 -1.56
CA LEU A 112 0.56 -7.19 -2.63
C LEU A 112 -0.85 -6.84 -3.14
N GLY A 113 -1.43 -5.71 -2.73
CA GLY A 113 -2.74 -5.23 -3.14
C GLY A 113 -3.93 -5.83 -2.39
N ALA A 114 -3.71 -6.74 -1.44
CA ALA A 114 -4.79 -7.30 -0.64
C ALA A 114 -5.42 -6.24 0.28
N GLU A 115 -6.74 -6.18 0.29
CA GLU A 115 -7.49 -5.15 1.02
C GLU A 115 -8.26 -5.72 2.22
N HIS A 116 -8.26 -4.97 3.32
CA HIS A 116 -8.91 -5.35 4.56
C HIS A 116 -9.60 -4.15 5.23
N HIS A 117 -10.92 -4.22 5.39
CA HIS A 117 -11.64 -3.35 6.32
C HIS A 117 -11.19 -3.60 7.77
N VAL A 118 -10.66 -2.59 8.44
CA VAL A 118 -10.23 -2.67 9.83
C VAL A 118 -10.89 -1.55 10.64
N ALA A 119 -10.98 -1.75 11.95
CA ALA A 119 -11.42 -0.71 12.87
C ALA A 119 -10.29 -0.36 13.84
N ILE A 120 -10.07 0.93 14.04
CA ILE A 120 -9.19 1.45 15.09
C ILE A 120 -10.09 1.96 16.22
N LYS A 121 -9.94 1.38 17.41
CA LYS A 121 -10.72 1.73 18.60
C LYS A 121 -9.82 2.38 19.64
N LYS A 122 -10.33 3.38 20.37
CA LYS A 122 -9.61 3.93 21.53
C LYS A 122 -9.44 2.85 22.60
N ALA A 123 -8.25 2.79 23.19
CA ALA A 123 -7.92 2.03 24.38
C ALA A 123 -7.53 3.00 25.51
N LYS A 124 -7.02 2.48 26.63
CA LYS A 124 -6.57 3.32 27.76
C LYS A 124 -5.25 4.01 27.43
N ASP A 125 -4.94 5.10 28.13
CA ASP A 125 -3.60 5.71 28.19
C ASP A 125 -2.97 6.05 26.83
N ASN A 126 -3.74 6.74 25.97
CA ASN A 126 -3.31 7.12 24.61
C ASN A 126 -2.95 5.94 23.70
N GLN A 127 -3.52 4.77 23.99
CA GLN A 127 -3.38 3.59 23.14
C GLN A 127 -4.59 3.43 22.22
N LEU A 128 -4.34 2.78 21.08
CA LEU A 128 -5.35 2.43 20.10
C LEU A 128 -5.29 0.94 19.83
N LYS A 129 -6.44 0.30 19.64
CA LYS A 129 -6.54 -1.10 19.27
C LYS A 129 -6.95 -1.21 17.80
N LEU A 130 -6.07 -1.77 16.98
CA LEU A 130 -6.40 -2.19 15.62
C LEU A 130 -7.10 -3.55 15.68
N VAL A 131 -8.34 -3.58 15.21
CA VAL A 131 -9.22 -4.74 15.30
C VAL A 131 -9.48 -5.31 13.91
N ARG A 132 -8.92 -6.50 13.67
CA ARG A 132 -9.27 -7.38 12.56
C ARG A 132 -8.91 -8.83 12.93
N PRO A 133 -9.85 -9.79 12.86
CA PRO A 133 -9.53 -11.19 13.12
C PRO A 133 -8.48 -11.71 12.13
N ARG A 134 -7.51 -12.49 12.63
CA ARG A 134 -6.46 -13.20 11.85
C ARG A 134 -5.53 -12.31 11.04
N LEU A 135 -5.47 -11.01 11.33
CA LEU A 135 -4.50 -10.12 10.72
C LEU A 135 -3.24 -10.03 11.59
N ASN A 136 -2.08 -10.29 11.00
CA ASN A 136 -0.77 -10.24 11.68
C ASN A 136 -0.44 -8.86 12.26
N LEU A 137 -1.01 -7.80 11.67
CA LEU A 137 -0.87 -6.40 12.07
C LEU A 137 -1.90 -5.97 13.13
N ALA A 138 -2.75 -6.88 13.63
CA ALA A 138 -3.70 -6.55 14.69
C ALA A 138 -3.02 -6.47 16.06
N GLY A 139 -3.46 -5.54 16.91
CA GLY A 139 -2.85 -5.33 18.21
C GLY A 139 -3.23 -4.01 18.85
N VAL A 140 -2.56 -3.71 19.97
CA VAL A 140 -2.61 -2.43 20.65
C VAL A 140 -1.36 -1.64 20.30
N TYR A 141 -1.57 -0.39 19.93
CA TYR A 141 -0.58 0.57 19.49
C TYR A 141 -0.54 1.74 20.47
N GLN A 142 0.65 2.21 20.81
CA GLN A 142 0.86 3.48 21.49
C GLN A 142 0.89 4.60 20.47
N VAL A 143 0.16 5.68 20.73
CA VAL A 143 0.21 6.89 19.90
C VAL A 143 1.28 7.83 20.43
N ASP A 144 2.12 8.33 19.53
CA ASP A 144 3.08 9.40 19.76
C ASP A 144 3.07 10.36 18.57
N GLY A 145 2.30 11.45 18.69
CA GLY A 145 2.07 12.41 17.61
C GLY A 145 1.51 11.75 16.35
N ALA A 146 2.34 11.72 15.30
CA ALA A 146 2.00 11.12 14.00
C ALA A 146 2.32 9.61 13.90
N THR A 147 2.92 9.01 14.94
CA THR A 147 3.42 7.65 14.90
C THR A 147 2.60 6.73 15.81
N LEU A 148 2.31 5.52 15.33
CA LEU A 148 1.64 4.47 16.09
C LEU A 148 2.57 3.26 16.17
N THR A 149 3.11 2.99 17.36
CA THR A 149 4.04 1.88 17.60
C THR A 149 3.34 0.74 18.31
N ILE A 150 3.47 -0.48 17.81
CA ILE A 150 2.82 -1.65 18.43
C ILE A 150 3.43 -1.94 19.80
N VAL A 151 2.59 -2.00 20.83
CA VAL A 151 2.99 -2.32 22.21
C VAL A 151 2.46 -3.67 22.68
N ARG A 152 1.34 -4.12 22.11
CA ARG A 152 0.76 -5.43 22.41
C ARG A 152 0.19 -6.06 21.14
N PRO A 153 0.98 -6.83 20.38
CA PRO A 153 0.47 -7.49 19.19
C PRO A 153 -0.53 -8.59 19.54
N ALA A 154 -1.43 -8.90 18.61
CA ALA A 154 -2.33 -10.05 18.75
C ALA A 154 -1.55 -11.38 18.70
N ASP A 155 -0.55 -11.47 17.82
CA ASP A 155 0.48 -12.50 17.86
C ASP A 155 1.73 -11.96 18.55
N LYS A 156 2.06 -12.52 19.72
CA LYS A 156 3.21 -12.10 20.56
C LYS A 156 4.56 -12.16 19.84
N ARG A 157 4.68 -12.90 18.75
CA ARG A 157 5.92 -13.01 17.96
C ARG A 157 6.18 -11.77 17.09
N LEU A 158 5.14 -11.00 16.78
CA LEU A 158 5.16 -9.94 15.79
C LEU A 158 5.23 -8.55 16.44
N THR A 159 6.36 -8.26 17.08
CA THR A 159 6.67 -6.97 17.71
C THR A 159 7.50 -6.08 16.78
N GLY A 160 7.25 -4.77 16.77
CA GLY A 160 8.05 -3.80 16.00
C GLY A 160 7.32 -3.16 14.82
N PHE A 161 6.02 -3.41 14.65
CA PHE A 161 5.22 -2.66 13.69
C PHE A 161 5.10 -1.19 14.08
N VAL A 162 5.36 -0.31 13.12
CA VAL A 162 5.24 1.14 13.27
C VAL A 162 4.46 1.70 12.08
N TRP A 163 3.38 2.41 12.37
CA TRP A 163 2.65 3.20 11.38
C TRP A 163 3.02 4.67 11.53
N THR A 164 3.23 5.34 10.41
CA THR A 164 3.45 6.79 10.37
C THR A 164 2.31 7.43 9.58
N ALA A 165 1.66 8.41 10.19
CA ALA A 165 0.62 9.19 9.55
C ALA A 165 1.23 10.21 8.59
N ILE A 166 0.75 10.20 7.35
CA ILE A 166 1.11 11.19 6.33
C ILE A 166 0.12 12.36 6.35
N ASN A 167 -1.11 12.09 6.80
CA ASN A 167 -2.15 13.08 7.09
C ASN A 167 -3.19 12.48 8.06
N ARG A 168 -4.28 13.20 8.37
CA ARG A 168 -5.35 12.75 9.29
C ARG A 168 -6.10 11.48 8.84
N ASN A 169 -6.02 11.15 7.55
CA ASN A 169 -6.78 10.11 6.87
C ASN A 169 -5.91 9.02 6.23
N THR A 170 -4.58 9.11 6.37
CA THR A 170 -3.66 8.15 5.75
C THR A 170 -2.51 7.82 6.69
N LEU A 171 -2.30 6.53 6.95
CA LEU A 171 -1.08 6.01 7.57
C LEU A 171 -0.36 5.05 6.63
N ILE A 172 0.96 4.98 6.77
CA ILE A 172 1.82 4.04 6.05
C ILE A 172 2.60 3.23 7.08
N LEU A 173 2.72 1.92 6.88
CA LEU A 173 3.56 1.07 7.70
C LEU A 173 5.03 1.31 7.30
N THR A 174 5.79 1.89 8.23
CA THR A 174 7.19 2.29 8.03
C THR A 174 8.16 1.40 8.82
N GLY A 175 7.68 0.68 9.83
CA GLY A 175 8.47 -0.27 10.60
C GLY A 175 7.79 -1.62 10.71
N GLU A 176 8.60 -2.68 10.75
CA GLU A 176 8.16 -4.06 10.94
C GLU A 176 9.14 -4.85 11.83
N PRO A 177 8.73 -6.01 12.39
CA PRO A 177 9.64 -6.89 13.10
C PRO A 177 10.87 -7.25 12.24
N PRO A 178 12.05 -7.50 12.86
CA PRO A 178 13.23 -7.96 12.13
C PRO A 178 12.93 -9.16 11.22
N GLN A 179 13.55 -9.16 10.04
CA GLN A 179 13.30 -10.14 8.97
C GLN A 179 13.37 -11.58 9.50
N GLY A 180 12.41 -12.43 9.07
CA GLY A 180 12.31 -13.84 9.46
C GLY A 180 11.18 -14.18 10.44
N ARG A 181 10.49 -13.20 11.01
CA ARG A 181 9.35 -13.44 11.92
C ARG A 181 7.97 -13.39 11.25
N THR A 182 7.83 -12.62 10.18
CA THR A 182 6.55 -12.31 9.53
C THR A 182 6.25 -13.17 8.30
N GLY A 183 7.25 -13.84 7.73
CA GLY A 183 7.12 -14.61 6.47
C GLY A 183 6.92 -13.76 5.21
N SER A 184 6.59 -12.47 5.35
CA SER A 184 6.45 -11.49 4.28
C SER A 184 6.78 -10.10 4.82
N SER A 185 7.19 -9.17 3.95
CA SER A 185 7.33 -7.76 4.32
C SER A 185 5.97 -7.06 4.20
N TYR A 186 5.60 -6.32 5.23
CA TYR A 186 4.39 -5.52 5.28
C TYR A 186 4.68 -4.02 5.12
N VAL A 187 5.97 -3.62 5.09
CA VAL A 187 6.37 -2.23 4.90
C VAL A 187 5.76 -1.69 3.61
N GLY A 188 5.24 -0.47 3.68
CA GLY A 188 4.48 0.15 2.59
C GLY A 188 2.99 -0.19 2.58
N ALA A 189 2.50 -1.06 3.48
CA ALA A 189 1.07 -1.19 3.71
C ALA A 189 0.46 0.17 4.08
N THR A 190 -0.75 0.44 3.63
CA THR A 190 -1.44 1.71 3.88
C THR A 190 -2.71 1.49 4.69
N LEU A 191 -3.11 2.51 5.43
CA LEU A 191 -4.41 2.64 6.08
C LEU A 191 -5.06 3.93 5.59
N THR A 192 -6.21 3.81 4.93
CA THR A 192 -7.00 4.95 4.44
C THR A 192 -8.32 5.02 5.21
N ARG A 193 -8.63 6.19 5.77
CA ARG A 193 -9.86 6.37 6.56
C ARG A 193 -11.09 6.24 5.67
N LEU A 194 -12.07 5.46 6.12
CA LEU A 194 -13.36 5.35 5.47
C LEU A 194 -14.31 6.38 6.08
N VAL A 195 -14.73 7.34 5.27
CA VAL A 195 -15.82 8.26 5.62
C VAL A 195 -17.13 7.50 5.39
N GLU A 196 -17.97 7.38 6.41
CA GLU A 196 -19.32 6.86 6.19
C GLU A 196 -20.09 7.94 5.42
N SER A 197 -20.56 7.62 4.20
CA SER A 197 -21.47 8.53 3.50
C SER A 197 -22.76 8.68 4.32
N PRO A 198 -23.25 9.90 4.56
CA PRO A 198 -24.42 10.15 5.41
C PRO A 198 -25.76 9.60 4.86
N GLU A 199 -25.79 8.95 3.69
CA GLU A 199 -27.04 8.57 2.99
C GLU A 199 -27.55 7.14 3.27
N SER A 200 -27.38 6.62 4.48
CA SER A 200 -27.94 5.30 4.84
C SER A 200 -28.60 5.27 6.22
N ARG A 201 -29.43 6.26 6.52
CA ARG A 201 -30.37 6.23 7.63
C ARG A 201 -31.78 6.50 7.16
#